data_AF-A0A962ZKE1-F1
#
_entry.id   AF-A0A962ZKE1-F1
#
_cell.length_a   1.000
_cell.length_b   1.000
_cell.length_c   1.000
_cell.angle_alpha   90.00
_cell.angle_beta   90.00
_cell.angle_gamma   90.00
#
_symmetry.space_group_name_H-M   'P 1'
#
loop_
_entity.id
_entity.type
_entity.pdbx_description
1 polymer ?
#
loop_
_entity_poly.entity_id
_entity_poly.type
_entity_poly.pdbx_seq_one_letter_code
_entity_poly.pdbx_strand_id
1 'polypeptide(L)'
;SVPVLWQLLREQCIEGDTGCDVLAIPHNSNLSRGLMFPDPRSPREARDRLFFEPLVELVQHKAASECRFDRLAGAGVDTEDELCDFEQAAADNLSMLGTVMGKVRTEAAAPVGVDAFGRRNMVRNALKDGLALERDTGINPFRMGFIGSTDTHSAIPGGTEEANYPGHLGRRDAGYRNVQDHFFDNPGGLAVVWAEENARDSIFTGMRNRETYATSGTRPIVRFFAGKAYPADLCEDPNMVARAYAGGVPMGGELAAPLESPAFLVSAVKDAGSRGRPGLDLDRVQVIKGWLDDEGNTHERVVSVAGGGQSGAGVDPQSCAPTGSGHASLCTVWRDPQYDPAQAAFYYVRVLENPSCRWSTLQCQAAGVNPLADDCPAQAAARNAQMADAGVIGDVYSNCCLDPGAEPFYSPVIQERAWTSPIWINPTTAQRPLE
;
A
#
# COMPACT_ATOMS: atom_id res chain seq x y z
N SER A 1 -7.25 20.39 15.61
CA SER A 1 -7.68 18.97 15.55
C SER A 1 -8.22 18.70 14.15
N VAL A 2 -8.27 17.44 13.70
CA VAL A 2 -8.78 17.08 12.37
C VAL A 2 -10.22 17.62 12.13
N PRO A 3 -11.15 17.57 13.09
CA PRO A 3 -12.49 18.14 12.87
C PRO A 3 -12.49 19.66 12.60
N VAL A 4 -11.55 20.41 13.18
CA VAL A 4 -11.41 21.86 12.90
C VAL A 4 -10.91 22.08 11.48
N LEU A 5 -10.03 21.22 10.94
CA LEU A 5 -9.60 21.32 9.54
C LEU A 5 -10.80 21.22 8.60
N TRP A 6 -11.63 20.17 8.73
CA TRP A 6 -12.79 19.99 7.85
C TRP A 6 -13.82 21.11 7.98
N GLN A 7 -14.03 21.61 9.20
CA GLN A 7 -14.88 22.78 9.41
C GLN A 7 -14.37 23.99 8.61
N LEU A 8 -13.07 24.30 8.72
CA LEU A 8 -12.47 25.42 7.99
C LEU A 8 -12.48 25.21 6.47
N LEU A 9 -12.19 24.00 5.99
CA LEU A 9 -12.29 23.65 4.57
C LEU A 9 -13.71 23.85 4.04
N ARG A 10 -14.72 23.47 4.82
CA ARG A 10 -16.11 23.68 4.43
C ARG A 10 -16.47 25.16 4.40
N GLU A 11 -16.20 25.88 5.49
CA GLU A 11 -16.59 27.29 5.64
C GLU A 11 -15.86 28.20 4.65
N GLN A 12 -14.57 27.96 4.40
CA GLN A 12 -13.74 28.86 3.59
C GLN A 12 -13.71 28.51 2.10
N CYS A 13 -13.80 27.23 1.75
CA CYS A 13 -13.78 26.78 0.35
C CYS A 13 -15.19 26.43 -0.12
N ILE A 14 -15.79 25.36 0.42
CA ILE A 14 -17.04 24.81 -0.13
C ILE A 14 -18.22 25.80 -0.04
N GLU A 15 -18.38 26.48 1.10
CA GLU A 15 -19.48 27.43 1.35
C GLU A 15 -19.05 28.88 1.13
N GLY A 16 -17.78 29.19 1.33
CA GLY A 16 -17.24 30.55 1.32
C GLY A 16 -16.73 31.05 -0.04
N ASP A 17 -16.42 30.15 -0.98
CA ASP A 17 -15.87 30.51 -2.28
C ASP A 17 -16.56 29.75 -3.42
N THR A 18 -17.22 30.50 -4.31
CA THR A 18 -18.06 29.89 -5.37
C THR A 18 -17.19 29.14 -6.37
N GLY A 19 -17.39 27.82 -6.46
CA GLY A 19 -16.63 26.95 -7.35
C GLY A 19 -15.34 26.40 -6.74
N CYS A 20 -15.07 26.67 -5.46
CA CYS A 20 -13.96 26.04 -4.76
C CYS A 20 -14.31 24.59 -4.39
N ASP A 21 -13.38 23.68 -4.68
CA ASP A 21 -13.46 22.28 -4.28
C ASP A 21 -12.15 21.84 -3.63
N VAL A 22 -12.23 20.98 -2.62
CA VAL A 22 -11.10 20.55 -1.82
C VAL A 22 -11.28 19.15 -1.25
N LEU A 23 -10.17 18.42 -1.22
CA LEU A 23 -10.02 17.16 -0.49
C LEU A 23 -8.75 17.22 0.36
N ALA A 24 -8.70 16.36 1.37
CA ALA A 24 -7.56 16.07 2.22
C ALA A 24 -7.23 14.58 2.06
N ILE A 25 -5.95 14.24 2.12
CA ILE A 25 -5.49 12.85 2.00
C ILE A 25 -4.66 12.53 3.25
N PRO A 26 -5.20 11.76 4.22
CA PRO A 26 -4.40 11.23 5.30
C PRO A 26 -3.25 10.38 4.75
N HIS A 27 -2.06 10.57 5.32
CA HIS A 27 -0.84 9.88 4.91
C HIS A 27 -0.05 9.42 6.15
N ASN A 28 0.74 8.36 5.99
CA ASN A 28 1.50 7.72 7.08
C ASN A 28 0.67 7.35 8.33
N SER A 29 -0.49 6.71 8.16
CA SER A 29 -1.28 6.24 9.31
C SER A 29 -0.51 5.23 10.17
N ASN A 30 0.41 4.48 9.55
CA ASN A 30 1.35 3.59 10.24
C ASN A 30 2.15 4.27 11.35
N LEU A 31 2.39 5.58 11.23
CA LEU A 31 3.17 6.40 12.17
C LEU A 31 2.30 7.36 13.01
N SER A 32 1.01 7.05 13.17
CA SER A 32 0.05 7.95 13.80
C SER A 32 -0.17 7.74 15.30
N ARG A 33 0.39 6.70 15.91
CA ARG A 33 0.09 6.27 17.29
C ARG A 33 -1.40 6.02 17.56
N GLY A 34 -2.13 5.54 16.54
CA GLY A 34 -3.56 5.27 16.58
C GLY A 34 -4.44 6.52 16.50
N LEU A 35 -3.86 7.70 16.25
CA LEU A 35 -4.58 8.98 16.33
C LEU A 35 -5.24 9.40 15.01
N MET A 36 -4.96 8.72 13.89
CA MET A 36 -5.42 9.16 12.57
C MET A 36 -6.90 8.89 12.32
N PHE A 37 -7.39 7.71 12.73
CA PHE A 37 -8.75 7.25 12.46
C PHE A 37 -9.56 6.99 13.75
N PRO A 38 -9.74 8.00 14.63
CA PRO A 38 -10.63 7.85 15.78
C PRO A 38 -12.07 7.73 15.33
N ASP A 39 -12.91 7.11 16.17
CA ASP A 39 -14.36 7.11 15.96
C ASP A 39 -14.89 8.55 15.88
N PRO A 40 -15.77 8.87 14.90
CA PRO A 40 -16.35 10.19 14.81
C PRO A 40 -17.19 10.52 16.05
N ARG A 41 -17.01 11.71 16.61
CA ARG A 41 -17.76 12.14 17.81
C ARG A 41 -19.19 12.61 17.51
N SER A 42 -19.56 12.72 16.24
CA SER A 42 -20.91 13.09 15.80
C SER A 42 -21.18 12.61 14.37
N PRO A 43 -22.47 12.50 13.96
CA PRO A 43 -22.82 12.21 12.56
C PRO A 43 -22.27 13.25 11.57
N ARG A 44 -22.11 14.51 12.00
CA ARG A 44 -21.50 15.56 11.19
C ARG A 44 -20.02 15.29 10.95
N GLU A 45 -19.28 14.92 12.01
CA GLU A 45 -17.87 14.56 11.91
C GLU A 45 -17.65 13.35 10.98
N ALA A 46 -18.54 12.35 11.04
CA ALA A 46 -18.50 11.20 10.14
C ALA A 46 -18.71 11.59 8.66
N ARG A 47 -19.68 12.47 8.38
CA ARG A 47 -19.97 12.97 7.02
C ARG A 47 -18.87 13.89 6.49
N ASP A 48 -18.28 14.72 7.35
CA ASP A 48 -17.17 15.58 6.97
C ASP A 48 -15.95 14.75 6.60
N ARG A 49 -15.62 13.70 7.37
CA ARG A 49 -14.56 12.76 7.00
C ARG A 49 -14.83 12.12 5.63
N LEU A 50 -16.01 11.54 5.44
CA LEU A 50 -16.40 10.95 4.14
C LEU A 50 -16.26 11.91 2.96
N PHE A 51 -16.57 13.19 3.18
CA PHE A 51 -16.54 14.20 2.14
C PHE A 51 -15.11 14.68 1.85
N PHE A 52 -14.32 14.96 2.88
CA PHE A 52 -13.00 15.58 2.73
C PHE A 52 -11.88 14.56 2.57
N GLU A 53 -12.01 13.33 3.07
CA GLU A 53 -10.98 12.29 3.04
C GLU A 53 -11.42 11.11 2.15
N PRO A 54 -11.68 11.32 0.85
CA PRO A 54 -12.08 10.23 -0.04
C PRO A 54 -10.93 9.24 -0.29
N LEU A 55 -9.68 9.66 -0.11
CA LEU A 55 -8.47 8.85 -0.40
C LEU A 55 -7.60 8.73 0.84
N VAL A 56 -6.78 7.68 0.89
CA VAL A 56 -5.74 7.46 1.89
C VAL A 56 -4.47 6.93 1.21
N GLU A 57 -3.32 7.34 1.73
CA GLU A 57 -2.04 6.82 1.30
C GLU A 57 -1.73 5.46 1.96
N LEU A 58 -1.44 4.44 1.14
CA LEU A 58 -1.04 3.12 1.62
C LEU A 58 0.46 2.94 1.73
N VAL A 59 1.26 3.65 0.94
CA VAL A 59 2.70 3.46 0.93
C VAL A 59 3.42 4.75 0.60
N GLN A 60 4.52 4.93 1.32
CA GLN A 60 5.39 6.09 1.27
C GLN A 60 6.76 5.66 1.77
N HIS A 61 7.79 6.48 1.55
CA HIS A 61 9.15 6.17 2.00
C HIS A 61 9.29 5.80 3.48
N LYS A 62 8.32 6.21 4.31
CA LYS A 62 8.27 5.92 5.75
C LYS A 62 7.39 4.70 6.03
N ALA A 63 7.60 3.62 5.29
CA ALA A 63 6.88 2.35 5.40
C ALA A 63 5.42 2.34 4.86
N ALA A 64 4.86 1.15 4.78
CA ALA A 64 3.51 0.84 4.34
C ALA A 64 2.48 0.96 5.48
N SER A 65 1.24 1.22 5.09
CA SER A 65 0.07 1.42 5.95
C SER A 65 -1.10 0.49 5.59
N GLU A 66 -0.97 -0.42 4.63
CA GLU A 66 -2.05 -1.39 4.27
C GLU A 66 -2.46 -2.24 5.48
N CYS A 67 -1.51 -3.02 6.00
CA CYS A 67 -1.65 -4.01 7.06
C CYS A 67 -0.26 -4.29 7.65
N ARG A 68 -0.17 -5.05 8.75
CA ARG A 68 1.10 -5.34 9.43
C ARG A 68 1.16 -6.78 9.94
N PHE A 69 2.23 -7.49 9.59
CA PHE A 69 2.58 -8.80 10.12
C PHE A 69 4.03 -8.84 10.61
N ASP A 70 4.26 -9.18 11.88
CA ASP A 70 5.59 -9.36 12.45
C ASP A 70 6.00 -10.84 12.35
N ARG A 71 6.96 -11.13 11.48
CA ARG A 71 7.40 -12.50 11.20
C ARG A 71 8.21 -13.15 12.33
N LEU A 72 8.81 -12.37 13.23
CA LEU A 72 9.51 -12.92 14.40
C LEU A 72 8.52 -13.27 15.50
N ALA A 73 7.46 -12.46 15.65
CA ALA A 73 6.36 -12.77 16.55
C ALA A 73 5.43 -13.86 15.98
N GLY A 74 5.40 -14.04 14.67
CA GLY A 74 4.46 -14.94 13.98
C GLY A 74 3.01 -14.45 14.08
N ALA A 75 2.81 -13.14 14.18
CA ALA A 75 1.51 -12.53 14.43
C ALA A 75 1.36 -11.18 13.73
N GLY A 76 0.16 -10.88 13.23
CA GLY A 76 -0.19 -9.59 12.65
C GLY A 76 -1.14 -8.77 13.52
N VAL A 77 -1.26 -7.49 13.19
CA VAL A 77 -2.23 -6.59 13.82
C VAL A 77 -3.60 -6.83 13.19
N ASP A 78 -4.36 -7.75 13.80
CA ASP A 78 -5.64 -8.29 13.30
C ASP A 78 -5.60 -8.82 11.87
N THR A 79 -4.49 -9.47 11.50
CA THR A 79 -4.31 -10.10 10.19
C THR A 79 -3.45 -11.36 10.32
N GLU A 80 -3.77 -12.36 9.51
CA GLU A 80 -2.98 -13.58 9.32
C GLU A 80 -2.20 -13.55 7.98
N ASP A 81 -2.29 -12.46 7.23
CA ASP A 81 -1.65 -12.29 5.93
C ASP A 81 -0.15 -11.99 6.12
N GLU A 82 0.69 -13.02 5.98
CA GLU A 82 2.14 -12.90 6.16
C GLU A 82 2.79 -11.88 5.21
N LEU A 83 2.18 -11.57 4.05
CA LEU A 83 2.67 -10.56 3.12
C LEU A 83 2.47 -9.12 3.63
N CYS A 84 1.84 -8.93 4.78
CA CYS A 84 1.77 -7.67 5.51
C CYS A 84 3.06 -7.34 6.26
N ASP A 85 4.14 -8.09 6.08
CA ASP A 85 5.50 -7.74 6.53
C ASP A 85 6.19 -6.70 5.62
N PHE A 86 5.57 -6.40 4.47
CA PHE A 86 6.10 -5.51 3.44
C PHE A 86 6.36 -4.09 3.94
N GLU A 87 7.63 -3.67 3.83
CA GLU A 87 8.10 -2.31 4.08
C GLU A 87 7.48 -1.71 5.35
N GLN A 88 7.58 -2.41 6.48
CA GLN A 88 6.97 -2.02 7.75
C GLN A 88 7.94 -1.26 8.66
N ALA A 89 7.40 -0.34 9.47
CA ALA A 89 8.17 0.37 10.49
C ALA A 89 8.18 -0.39 11.82
N ALA A 90 9.31 -0.47 12.50
CA ALA A 90 9.37 -1.08 13.84
C ALA A 90 8.60 -0.26 14.89
N ALA A 91 8.60 1.07 14.76
CA ALA A 91 7.89 2.01 15.62
C ALA A 91 6.63 2.56 14.94
N ASP A 92 5.76 3.20 15.72
CA ASP A 92 4.47 3.72 15.28
C ASP A 92 4.42 5.26 15.23
N ASN A 93 5.58 5.92 15.12
CA ASN A 93 5.67 7.38 15.06
C ASN A 93 6.90 7.90 14.33
N LEU A 94 6.78 9.15 13.87
CA LEU A 94 7.75 9.82 13.00
C LEU A 94 9.14 10.00 13.63
N SER A 95 9.27 9.93 14.96
CA SER A 95 10.58 10.10 15.63
C SER A 95 11.60 9.05 15.20
N MET A 96 11.14 7.93 14.61
CA MET A 96 11.99 6.85 14.10
C MET A 96 12.85 7.25 12.90
N LEU A 97 12.53 8.35 12.22
CA LEU A 97 13.36 8.92 11.16
C LEU A 97 14.54 9.77 11.68
N GLY A 98 14.64 9.97 12.99
CA GLY A 98 15.65 10.81 13.65
C GLY A 98 17.00 10.11 13.86
N THR A 99 17.54 9.49 12.82
CA THR A 99 18.80 8.73 12.88
C THR A 99 20.01 9.65 12.72
N VAL A 100 21.05 9.44 13.52
CA VAL A 100 22.35 10.11 13.40
C VAL A 100 23.48 9.11 13.54
N MET A 101 24.23 8.90 12.45
CA MET A 101 25.29 7.89 12.32
C MET A 101 24.74 6.47 12.57
N GLY A 102 23.64 6.14 11.89
CA GLY A 102 22.95 4.85 11.98
C GLY A 102 22.26 4.57 13.32
N LYS A 103 22.12 5.58 14.19
CA LYS A 103 21.49 5.41 15.52
C LYS A 103 20.33 6.37 15.72
N VAL A 104 19.17 5.81 16.02
CA VAL A 104 18.02 6.54 16.56
C VAL A 104 18.38 7.08 17.94
N ARG A 105 18.09 8.37 18.20
CA ARG A 105 18.53 9.08 19.43
C ARG A 105 17.42 9.39 20.42
N THR A 106 16.26 8.76 20.29
CA THR A 106 15.10 9.01 21.14
C THR A 106 14.36 7.73 21.49
N GLU A 107 13.98 7.60 22.76
CA GLU A 107 13.16 6.49 23.25
C GLU A 107 11.74 6.53 22.67
N ALA A 108 11.29 7.70 22.21
CA ALA A 108 10.00 7.85 21.56
C ALA A 108 9.86 6.99 20.29
N ALA A 109 10.98 6.56 19.70
CA ALA A 109 11.05 5.73 18.50
C ALA A 109 11.34 4.25 18.81
N ALA A 110 11.13 3.81 20.05
CA ALA A 110 11.26 2.40 20.40
C ALA A 110 10.32 1.53 19.54
N PRO A 111 10.75 0.31 19.16
CA PRO A 111 9.87 -0.64 18.50
C PRO A 111 8.60 -0.89 19.30
N VAL A 112 7.47 -1.01 18.60
CA VAL A 112 6.16 -1.29 19.18
C VAL A 112 5.75 -2.70 18.76
N GLY A 113 5.58 -3.58 19.75
CA GLY A 113 5.14 -4.95 19.54
C GLY A 113 3.68 -5.04 19.06
N VAL A 114 3.32 -6.17 18.46
CA VAL A 114 2.02 -6.41 17.80
C VAL A 114 0.84 -6.02 18.69
N ASP A 115 0.83 -6.46 19.96
CA ASP A 115 -0.28 -6.24 20.90
C ASP A 115 -0.48 -4.76 21.29
N ALA A 116 0.57 -3.94 21.19
CA ALA A 116 0.54 -2.52 21.54
C ALA A 116 0.43 -1.62 20.30
N PHE A 117 0.59 -2.18 19.10
CA PHE A 117 0.54 -1.41 17.87
C PHE A 117 -0.91 -1.01 17.57
N GLY A 118 -1.15 0.28 17.38
CA GLY A 118 -2.51 0.78 17.16
C GLY A 118 -3.16 0.11 15.94
N ARG A 119 -4.29 -0.59 16.14
CA ARG A 119 -4.98 -1.34 15.06
C ARG A 119 -5.21 -0.51 13.81
N ARG A 120 -5.79 0.69 13.98
CA ARG A 120 -6.08 1.65 12.90
C ARG A 120 -4.88 2.50 12.49
N ASN A 121 -3.66 2.16 12.91
CA ASN A 121 -2.49 2.60 12.16
C ASN A 121 -2.47 1.93 10.76
N MET A 122 -3.10 0.77 10.65
CA MET A 122 -3.26 0.02 9.41
C MET A 122 -4.63 0.29 8.78
N VAL A 123 -4.61 0.67 7.50
CA VAL A 123 -5.80 1.07 6.74
C VAL A 123 -6.78 -0.09 6.60
N ARG A 124 -6.32 -1.32 6.38
CA ARG A 124 -7.19 -2.50 6.29
C ARG A 124 -8.06 -2.66 7.54
N ASN A 125 -7.51 -2.38 8.73
CA ASN A 125 -8.26 -2.40 9.98
C ASN A 125 -9.22 -1.20 10.10
N ALA A 126 -8.83 -0.01 9.65
CA ALA A 126 -9.74 1.13 9.59
C ALA A 126 -10.94 0.87 8.65
N LEU A 127 -10.74 0.22 7.50
CA LEU A 127 -11.85 -0.16 6.60
C LEU A 127 -12.81 -1.16 7.26
N LYS A 128 -12.26 -2.19 7.92
CA LYS A 128 -13.02 -3.20 8.68
C LYS A 128 -13.86 -2.54 9.78
N ASP A 129 -13.24 -1.70 10.60
CA ASP A 129 -13.93 -0.98 11.66
C ASP A 129 -14.96 0.02 11.11
N GLY A 130 -14.76 0.53 9.90
CA GLY A 130 -15.74 1.35 9.18
C GLY A 130 -17.06 0.62 8.91
N LEU A 131 -17.00 -0.69 8.60
CA LEU A 131 -18.20 -1.53 8.44
C LEU A 131 -18.96 -1.67 9.78
N ALA A 132 -18.22 -1.88 10.87
CA ALA A 132 -18.81 -1.97 12.21
C ALA A 132 -19.48 -0.63 12.62
N LEU A 133 -18.81 0.50 12.39
CA LEU A 133 -19.36 1.83 12.64
C LEU A 133 -20.62 2.11 11.82
N GLU A 134 -20.69 1.62 10.59
CA GLU A 134 -21.87 1.77 9.75
C GLU A 134 -23.08 1.00 10.28
N ARG A 135 -22.87 -0.22 10.77
CA ARG A 135 -23.93 -1.00 11.40
C ARG A 135 -24.53 -0.26 12.61
N ASP A 136 -23.66 0.38 13.39
CA ASP A 136 -24.03 0.99 14.66
C ASP A 136 -24.58 2.42 14.51
N THR A 137 -24.07 3.19 13.53
CA THR A 137 -24.40 4.62 13.36
C THR A 137 -25.12 4.96 12.05
N GLY A 138 -25.18 4.02 11.11
CA GLY A 138 -25.70 4.22 9.76
C GLY A 138 -24.73 4.96 8.81
N ILE A 139 -23.49 5.23 9.24
CA ILE A 139 -22.49 5.94 8.45
C ILE A 139 -21.13 5.24 8.58
N ASN A 140 -20.56 4.76 7.47
CA ASN A 140 -19.16 4.32 7.43
C ASN A 140 -18.24 5.52 7.17
N PRO A 141 -17.47 6.04 8.14
CA PRO A 141 -16.59 7.19 7.92
C PRO A 141 -15.30 6.85 7.16
N PHE A 142 -15.01 5.57 6.93
CA PHE A 142 -13.73 5.07 6.42
C PHE A 142 -13.85 4.46 5.02
N ARG A 143 -14.78 4.97 4.18
CA ARG A 143 -14.90 4.59 2.77
C ARG A 143 -13.85 5.27 1.89
N MET A 144 -12.59 4.90 2.09
CA MET A 144 -11.43 5.50 1.44
C MET A 144 -10.98 4.71 0.19
N GLY A 145 -10.49 5.42 -0.82
CA GLY A 145 -9.71 4.87 -1.94
C GLY A 145 -8.22 4.94 -1.67
N PHE A 146 -7.41 4.25 -2.46
CA PHE A 146 -5.98 4.08 -2.21
C PHE A 146 -5.11 4.88 -3.17
N ILE A 147 -4.05 5.47 -2.64
CA ILE A 147 -2.93 6.03 -3.40
C ILE A 147 -1.59 5.65 -2.75
N GLY A 148 -0.49 5.81 -3.48
CA GLY A 148 0.85 5.84 -2.92
C GLY A 148 1.52 7.18 -3.22
N SER A 149 2.56 7.52 -2.46
CA SER A 149 3.36 8.73 -2.73
C SER A 149 4.82 8.52 -2.39
N THR A 150 5.68 9.41 -2.87
CA THR A 150 7.09 9.41 -2.48
C THR A 150 7.33 10.15 -1.18
N ASP A 151 6.66 11.30 -0.98
CA ASP A 151 7.06 12.37 -0.05
C ASP A 151 8.55 12.74 -0.18
N THR A 152 9.06 12.66 -1.41
CA THR A 152 10.45 13.00 -1.66
C THR A 152 10.66 14.50 -1.45
N HIS A 153 11.66 14.83 -0.64
CA HIS A 153 12.15 16.20 -0.45
C HIS A 153 13.31 16.50 -1.42
N SER A 154 13.49 15.66 -2.43
CA SER A 154 14.39 15.84 -3.56
C SER A 154 13.58 16.21 -4.81
N ALA A 155 14.11 17.03 -5.71
CA ALA A 155 13.39 17.49 -6.91
C ALA A 155 13.32 16.41 -8.02
N ILE A 156 12.83 15.22 -7.68
CA ILE A 156 12.79 14.00 -8.50
C ILE A 156 11.37 13.40 -8.53
N PRO A 157 10.39 14.10 -9.11
CA PRO A 157 8.99 13.66 -9.08
C PRO A 157 8.83 12.28 -9.70
N GLY A 158 8.21 11.35 -8.96
CA GLY A 158 7.96 9.98 -9.40
C GLY A 158 9.21 9.06 -9.44
N GLY A 159 10.34 9.50 -8.89
CA GLY A 159 11.55 8.68 -8.73
C GLY A 159 11.36 7.62 -7.65
N THR A 160 10.93 6.44 -8.07
CA THR A 160 10.47 5.33 -7.21
C THR A 160 11.15 3.99 -7.54
N GLU A 161 12.08 3.97 -8.51
CA GLU A 161 12.77 2.74 -8.88
C GLU A 161 13.85 2.40 -7.85
N GLU A 162 13.85 1.16 -7.36
CA GLU A 162 14.88 0.64 -6.44
C GLU A 162 16.31 0.86 -6.97
N ALA A 163 16.51 0.70 -8.29
CA ALA A 163 17.82 0.74 -8.92
C ALA A 163 18.40 2.14 -9.18
N ASN A 164 17.65 3.21 -8.90
CA ASN A 164 18.16 4.58 -9.02
C ASN A 164 17.78 5.47 -7.82
N TYR A 165 17.29 4.87 -6.75
CA TYR A 165 16.85 5.57 -5.55
C TYR A 165 18.01 6.34 -4.88
N PRO A 166 17.95 7.68 -4.81
CA PRO A 166 19.03 8.50 -4.26
C PRO A 166 18.85 8.88 -2.79
N GLY A 167 17.75 8.45 -2.15
CA GLY A 167 17.26 9.00 -0.89
C GLY A 167 16.07 9.94 -1.08
N HIS A 168 15.47 10.41 0.02
CA HIS A 168 14.36 11.37 0.06
C HIS A 168 14.72 12.74 0.62
N LEU A 169 15.74 12.88 1.47
CA LEU A 169 16.05 14.07 2.26
C LEU A 169 17.20 14.93 1.68
N GLY A 170 17.52 14.73 0.41
CA GLY A 170 18.49 15.51 -0.34
C GLY A 170 19.91 15.37 0.21
N ARG A 171 20.47 16.43 0.81
CA ARG A 171 21.85 16.40 1.33
C ARG A 171 22.01 15.48 2.55
N ARG A 172 20.93 15.16 3.26
CA ARG A 172 20.99 14.34 4.48
C ARG A 172 21.29 12.87 4.16
N ASP A 173 20.78 12.36 3.05
CA ASP A 173 20.94 10.98 2.58
C ASP A 173 21.73 10.86 1.27
N ALA A 174 22.29 11.95 0.76
CA ALA A 174 23.20 11.90 -0.38
C ALA A 174 24.40 10.95 -0.16
N GLY A 175 24.65 10.10 -1.15
CA GLY A 175 25.78 9.17 -1.15
C GLY A 175 25.59 8.03 -0.14
N TYR A 176 26.64 7.70 0.60
CA TYR A 176 26.61 6.55 1.53
C TYR A 176 25.68 6.74 2.74
N ARG A 177 25.23 7.98 3.01
CA ARG A 177 24.37 8.28 4.16
C ARG A 177 22.99 7.65 4.07
N ASN A 178 22.49 7.38 2.86
CA ASN A 178 21.24 6.65 2.71
C ASN A 178 21.33 5.27 3.38
N VAL A 179 22.40 4.52 3.07
CA VAL A 179 22.67 3.19 3.68
C VAL A 179 22.93 3.29 5.18
N GLN A 180 23.57 4.36 5.64
CA GLN A 180 23.91 4.54 7.05
C GLN A 180 22.69 4.95 7.91
N ASP A 181 21.97 5.99 7.52
CA ASP A 181 20.98 6.65 8.38
C ASP A 181 19.52 6.31 8.03
N HIS A 182 19.27 5.90 6.78
CA HIS A 182 17.93 5.75 6.19
C HIS A 182 17.69 4.36 5.61
N PHE A 183 18.40 3.36 6.12
CA PHE A 183 18.42 1.99 5.59
C PHE A 183 17.03 1.35 5.48
N PHE A 184 16.14 1.65 6.42
CA PHE A 184 14.78 1.08 6.47
C PHE A 184 13.74 1.91 5.71
N ASP A 185 14.13 3.06 5.14
CA ASP A 185 13.26 3.80 4.22
C ASP A 185 13.22 3.10 2.85
N ASN A 186 12.23 3.41 2.03
CA ASN A 186 12.07 2.88 0.66
C ASN A 186 11.85 3.99 -0.38
N PRO A 187 11.89 3.71 -1.69
CA PRO A 187 11.68 4.74 -2.71
C PRO A 187 10.29 5.40 -2.70
N GLY A 188 9.32 4.83 -1.98
CA GLY A 188 7.95 5.29 -1.91
C GLY A 188 7.11 4.83 -3.09
N GLY A 189 5.83 5.19 -3.06
CA GLY A 189 4.84 4.74 -4.03
C GLY A 189 4.42 5.77 -5.06
N LEU A 190 3.50 5.35 -5.93
CA LEU A 190 2.84 6.22 -6.91
C LEU A 190 1.33 6.19 -6.75
N ALA A 191 0.71 7.35 -6.99
CA ALA A 191 -0.73 7.50 -7.11
C ALA A 191 -1.11 7.30 -8.57
N VAL A 192 -2.03 6.37 -8.83
CA VAL A 192 -2.66 6.24 -10.14
C VAL A 192 -4.12 6.62 -10.03
N VAL A 193 -4.56 7.49 -10.94
CA VAL A 193 -5.93 7.99 -11.02
C VAL A 193 -6.46 7.66 -12.40
N TRP A 194 -7.58 6.93 -12.46
CA TRP A 194 -8.32 6.78 -13.70
C TRP A 194 -9.14 8.04 -13.94
N ALA A 195 -8.83 8.73 -15.03
CA ALA A 195 -9.46 9.97 -15.44
C ALA A 195 -9.80 9.90 -16.94
N GLU A 196 -10.85 10.59 -17.35
CA GLU A 196 -11.30 10.64 -18.75
C GLU A 196 -10.27 11.38 -19.64
N GLU A 197 -9.57 12.35 -19.07
CA GLU A 197 -8.54 13.13 -19.74
C GLU A 197 -7.46 13.62 -18.76
N ASN A 198 -6.32 14.04 -19.32
CA ASN A 198 -5.24 14.65 -18.54
C ASN A 198 -5.51 16.13 -18.25
N ALA A 199 -6.58 16.39 -17.49
CA ALA A 199 -6.98 17.71 -17.03
C ALA A 199 -7.16 17.71 -15.51
N ARG A 200 -6.90 18.84 -14.86
CA ARG A 200 -6.98 18.98 -13.40
C ARG A 200 -8.34 18.53 -12.86
N ASP A 201 -9.42 18.97 -13.50
CA ASP A 201 -10.78 18.67 -13.07
C ASP A 201 -11.11 17.18 -13.24
N SER A 202 -10.71 16.57 -14.36
CA SER A 202 -10.91 15.13 -14.61
C SER A 202 -10.14 14.26 -13.61
N ILE A 203 -8.89 14.62 -13.30
CA ILE A 203 -8.09 13.93 -12.27
C ILE A 203 -8.73 14.11 -10.90
N PHE A 204 -9.17 15.33 -10.55
CA PHE A 204 -9.82 15.60 -9.29
C PHE A 204 -11.14 14.81 -9.14
N THR A 205 -11.93 14.70 -10.21
CA THR A 205 -13.11 13.83 -10.26
C THR A 205 -12.76 12.37 -10.05
N GLY A 206 -11.71 11.85 -10.70
CA GLY A 206 -11.23 10.48 -10.47
C GLY A 206 -10.84 10.23 -9.01
N MET A 207 -10.16 11.20 -8.37
CA MET A 207 -9.82 11.16 -6.95
C MET A 207 -11.06 11.17 -6.05
N ARG A 208 -12.07 12.02 -6.34
CA ARG A 208 -13.35 12.06 -5.61
C ARG A 208 -14.14 10.76 -5.74
N ASN A 209 -14.12 10.16 -6.92
CA ASN A 209 -14.76 8.87 -7.20
C ASN A 209 -14.00 7.68 -6.61
N ARG A 210 -12.79 7.91 -6.08
CA ARG A 210 -11.89 6.87 -5.58
C ARG A 210 -11.48 5.86 -6.64
N GLU A 211 -11.58 6.21 -7.92
CA GLU A 211 -11.13 5.36 -9.01
C GLU A 211 -9.61 5.47 -9.17
N THR A 212 -8.94 5.03 -8.12
CA THR A 212 -7.51 5.18 -7.90
C THR A 212 -6.90 3.86 -7.46
N TYR A 213 -5.59 3.76 -7.57
CA TYR A 213 -4.84 2.68 -6.94
C TYR A 213 -3.44 3.15 -6.55
N ALA A 214 -2.89 2.48 -5.54
CA ALA A 214 -1.53 2.68 -5.06
C ALA A 214 -0.58 1.70 -5.74
N THR A 215 0.67 2.10 -5.98
CA THR A 215 1.78 1.18 -6.29
C THR A 215 2.93 1.43 -5.34
N SER A 216 3.74 0.41 -5.05
CA SER A 216 4.92 0.52 -4.16
C SER A 216 6.20 1.00 -4.84
N GLY A 217 6.15 1.25 -6.15
CA GLY A 217 7.20 1.97 -6.86
C GLY A 217 7.18 1.73 -8.37
N THR A 218 6.72 0.55 -8.79
CA THR A 218 6.54 0.21 -10.20
C THR A 218 5.25 0.79 -10.77
N ARG A 219 5.08 0.70 -12.09
CA ARG A 219 3.94 1.28 -12.84
C ARG A 219 3.07 0.22 -13.53
N PRO A 220 2.59 -0.84 -12.84
CA PRO A 220 1.64 -1.76 -13.43
C PRO A 220 0.32 -1.04 -13.74
N ILE A 221 -0.38 -1.49 -14.77
CA ILE A 221 -1.72 -1.02 -15.13
C ILE A 221 -2.73 -1.98 -14.53
N VAL A 222 -3.56 -1.49 -13.59
CA VAL A 222 -4.54 -2.32 -12.88
C VAL A 222 -5.96 -1.80 -13.10
N ARG A 223 -6.86 -2.72 -13.44
CA ARG A 223 -8.31 -2.51 -13.58
C ARG A 223 -9.03 -3.50 -12.69
N PHE A 224 -10.01 -3.00 -11.93
CA PHE A 224 -10.83 -3.80 -11.04
C PHE A 224 -12.27 -3.31 -11.10
N PHE A 225 -13.19 -4.24 -11.34
CA PHE A 225 -14.62 -3.97 -11.45
C PHE A 225 -15.44 -5.06 -10.76
N ALA A 226 -16.62 -4.71 -10.27
CA ALA A 226 -17.63 -5.66 -9.80
C ALA A 226 -18.94 -5.43 -10.54
N GLY A 227 -19.54 -6.51 -11.06
CA GLY A 227 -20.81 -6.46 -11.78
C GLY A 227 -21.64 -7.72 -11.52
N LYS A 228 -22.96 -7.64 -11.72
CA LYS A 228 -23.86 -8.77 -11.43
C LYS A 228 -23.66 -9.94 -12.40
N ALA A 229 -23.36 -9.63 -13.66
CA ALA A 229 -23.44 -10.59 -14.77
C ALA A 229 -22.27 -10.45 -15.76
N TYR A 230 -21.03 -10.26 -15.30
CA TYR A 230 -19.90 -10.41 -16.21
C TYR A 230 -19.76 -11.87 -16.66
N PRO A 231 -19.61 -12.10 -17.98
CA PRO A 231 -19.38 -13.44 -18.49
C PRO A 231 -17.94 -13.88 -18.18
N ALA A 232 -17.71 -15.19 -18.05
CA ALA A 232 -16.41 -15.73 -17.65
C ALA A 232 -15.29 -15.45 -18.67
N ASP A 233 -15.66 -15.24 -19.94
CA ASP A 233 -14.77 -14.95 -21.07
C ASP A 233 -14.55 -13.44 -21.30
N LEU A 234 -14.99 -12.56 -20.39
CA LEU A 234 -14.88 -11.11 -20.57
C LEU A 234 -13.43 -10.63 -20.81
N CYS A 235 -12.43 -11.36 -20.31
CA CYS A 235 -11.02 -11.09 -20.53
C CYS A 235 -10.57 -11.24 -22.00
N GLU A 236 -11.32 -11.96 -22.82
CA GLU A 236 -11.03 -12.18 -24.24
C GLU A 236 -11.68 -11.11 -25.14
N ASP A 237 -12.57 -10.29 -24.58
CA ASP A 237 -13.30 -9.26 -25.32
C ASP A 237 -12.41 -8.01 -25.54
N PRO A 238 -12.17 -7.55 -26.78
CA PRO A 238 -11.41 -6.33 -27.03
C PRO A 238 -12.05 -5.07 -26.43
N ASN A 239 -13.36 -5.11 -26.13
CA ASN A 239 -14.10 -4.04 -25.46
C ASN A 239 -14.30 -4.31 -23.96
N MET A 240 -13.50 -5.21 -23.35
CA MET A 240 -13.56 -5.61 -21.93
C MET A 240 -13.84 -4.43 -20.98
N VAL A 241 -13.03 -3.37 -21.06
CA VAL A 241 -13.12 -2.21 -20.15
C VAL A 241 -14.43 -1.44 -20.35
N ALA A 242 -14.83 -1.18 -21.60
CA ALA A 242 -16.08 -0.47 -21.88
C ALA A 242 -17.31 -1.26 -21.40
N ARG A 243 -17.30 -2.58 -21.59
CA ARG A 243 -18.35 -3.47 -21.08
C ARG A 243 -18.36 -3.55 -19.55
N ALA A 244 -17.20 -3.50 -18.92
CA ALA A 244 -17.10 -3.47 -17.46
C ALA A 244 -17.73 -2.20 -16.88
N TYR A 245 -17.39 -1.01 -17.41
CA TYR A 245 -18.06 0.23 -16.99
C TYR A 245 -19.57 0.21 -17.21
N ALA A 246 -20.04 -0.36 -18.33
CA ALA A 246 -21.47 -0.44 -18.61
C ALA A 246 -22.22 -1.46 -17.72
N GLY A 247 -21.53 -2.48 -17.20
CA GLY A 247 -22.14 -3.63 -16.52
C GLY A 247 -21.97 -3.66 -15.00
N GLY A 248 -21.27 -2.70 -14.41
CA GLY A 248 -20.98 -2.71 -12.98
C GLY A 248 -20.31 -1.42 -12.49
N VAL A 249 -19.53 -1.54 -11.42
CA VAL A 249 -18.81 -0.41 -10.80
C VAL A 249 -17.30 -0.67 -10.81
N PRO A 250 -16.48 0.37 -11.03
CA PRO A 250 -15.02 0.26 -10.91
C PRO A 250 -14.57 0.30 -9.45
N MET A 251 -13.28 0.05 -9.22
CA MET A 251 -12.59 0.30 -7.95
C MET A 251 -12.97 1.66 -7.35
N GLY A 252 -13.20 1.72 -6.04
CA GLY A 252 -13.69 2.91 -5.34
C GLY A 252 -15.21 3.10 -5.33
N GLY A 253 -15.91 2.35 -6.19
CA GLY A 253 -17.36 2.34 -6.30
C GLY A 253 -18.08 1.48 -5.27
N GLU A 254 -19.40 1.50 -5.34
CA GLU A 254 -20.30 0.77 -4.44
C GLU A 254 -21.31 -0.02 -5.26
N LEU A 255 -21.51 -1.29 -4.88
CA LEU A 255 -22.49 -2.18 -5.49
C LEU A 255 -23.49 -2.62 -4.42
N ALA A 256 -24.78 -2.40 -4.67
CA ALA A 256 -25.83 -2.99 -3.86
C ALA A 256 -25.76 -4.52 -3.97
N ALA A 257 -25.74 -5.21 -2.82
CA ALA A 257 -25.52 -6.64 -2.71
C ALA A 257 -26.48 -7.43 -3.61
N PRO A 258 -25.99 -8.08 -4.69
CA PRO A 258 -26.78 -9.03 -5.45
C PRO A 258 -27.09 -10.29 -4.62
N LEU A 259 -28.15 -11.02 -4.99
CA LEU A 259 -28.50 -12.29 -4.32
C LEU A 259 -27.41 -13.37 -4.49
N GLU A 260 -26.75 -13.37 -5.65
CA GLU A 260 -25.62 -14.24 -5.94
C GLU A 260 -24.32 -13.43 -5.92
N SER A 261 -23.20 -14.10 -5.64
CA SER A 261 -21.86 -13.49 -5.63
C SER A 261 -21.62 -12.65 -6.88
N PRO A 262 -21.26 -11.35 -6.77
CA PRO A 262 -20.93 -10.55 -7.94
C PRO A 262 -19.72 -11.13 -8.68
N ALA A 263 -19.65 -10.88 -9.99
CA ALA A 263 -18.48 -11.17 -10.78
C ALA A 263 -17.49 -10.01 -10.67
N PHE A 264 -16.26 -10.33 -10.28
CA PHE A 264 -15.15 -9.43 -10.15
C PHE A 264 -14.22 -9.59 -11.34
N LEU A 265 -14.17 -8.59 -12.22
CA LEU A 265 -13.17 -8.52 -13.28
C LEU A 265 -11.91 -7.89 -12.71
N VAL A 266 -10.79 -8.60 -12.80
CA VAL A 266 -9.45 -8.07 -12.52
C VAL A 266 -8.60 -8.19 -13.77
N SER A 267 -7.95 -7.09 -14.16
CA SER A 267 -6.94 -7.09 -15.22
C SER A 267 -5.71 -6.32 -14.73
N ALA A 268 -4.55 -6.96 -14.83
CA ALA A 268 -3.26 -6.40 -14.46
C ALA A 268 -2.27 -6.61 -15.60
N VAL A 269 -1.54 -5.55 -15.95
CA VAL A 269 -0.43 -5.59 -16.91
C VAL A 269 0.80 -5.09 -16.18
N LYS A 270 1.93 -5.78 -16.36
CA LYS A 270 3.18 -5.39 -15.71
C LYS A 270 3.64 -3.99 -16.10
N ASP A 271 4.53 -3.42 -15.29
CA ASP A 271 5.29 -2.25 -15.71
C ASP A 271 6.11 -2.60 -16.97
N ALA A 272 6.00 -1.77 -18.01
CA ALA A 272 6.83 -1.91 -19.21
C ALA A 272 8.31 -1.61 -18.91
N GLY A 273 8.56 -0.85 -17.84
CA GLY A 273 9.86 -0.30 -17.49
C GLY A 273 10.32 0.78 -18.47
N SER A 274 11.61 1.06 -18.44
CA SER A 274 12.25 2.03 -19.33
C SER A 274 13.15 1.33 -20.35
N ARG A 275 13.60 2.08 -21.36
CA ARG A 275 14.49 1.53 -22.40
C ARG A 275 15.79 1.03 -21.74
N GLY A 276 16.03 -0.28 -21.83
CA GLY A 276 17.21 -0.94 -21.25
C GLY A 276 17.04 -1.40 -19.80
N ARG A 277 15.88 -1.15 -19.17
CA ARG A 277 15.49 -1.65 -17.84
C ARG A 277 14.01 -2.09 -17.91
N PRO A 278 13.71 -3.27 -18.48
CA PRO A 278 12.34 -3.75 -18.56
C PRO A 278 11.78 -3.99 -17.14
N GLY A 279 10.48 -3.74 -16.97
CA GLY A 279 9.80 -4.07 -15.71
C GLY A 279 9.68 -5.58 -15.50
N LEU A 280 9.50 -5.96 -14.23
CA LEU A 280 9.43 -7.35 -13.81
C LEU A 280 8.08 -7.95 -14.16
N ASP A 281 8.07 -9.26 -14.40
CA ASP A 281 6.83 -9.98 -14.62
C ASP A 281 5.99 -10.04 -13.34
N LEU A 282 4.66 -10.14 -13.51
CA LEU A 282 3.73 -10.35 -12.41
C LEU A 282 3.85 -11.78 -11.87
N ASP A 283 3.82 -11.93 -10.55
CA ASP A 283 3.73 -13.23 -9.87
C ASP A 283 2.27 -13.67 -9.80
N ARG A 284 1.44 -12.91 -9.07
CA ARG A 284 0.02 -13.26 -8.85
C ARG A 284 -0.86 -12.04 -8.58
N VAL A 285 -2.16 -12.27 -8.70
CA VAL A 285 -3.22 -11.34 -8.30
C VAL A 285 -3.97 -11.95 -7.12
N GLN A 286 -4.15 -11.17 -6.06
CA GLN A 286 -4.94 -11.52 -4.89
C GLN A 286 -6.14 -10.58 -4.77
N VAL A 287 -7.28 -11.13 -4.37
CA VAL A 287 -8.43 -10.36 -3.89
C VAL A 287 -8.45 -10.45 -2.36
N ILE A 288 -8.53 -9.29 -1.72
CA ILE A 288 -8.65 -9.13 -0.28
C ILE A 288 -10.09 -8.72 0.01
N LYS A 289 -10.80 -9.55 0.77
CA LYS A 289 -12.14 -9.29 1.28
C LYS A 289 -12.04 -8.92 2.75
N GLY A 290 -12.70 -7.84 3.16
CA GLY A 290 -13.05 -7.59 4.56
C GLY A 290 -14.57 -7.57 4.71
N TRP A 291 -15.09 -8.16 5.77
CA TRP A 291 -16.54 -8.19 6.02
C TRP A 291 -16.87 -8.12 7.51
N LEU A 292 -18.13 -7.82 7.78
CA LEU A 292 -18.72 -7.88 9.12
C LEU A 292 -19.62 -9.12 9.21
N ASP A 293 -19.45 -9.94 10.24
CA ASP A 293 -20.39 -11.04 10.54
C ASP A 293 -21.67 -10.54 11.23
N ASP A 294 -22.62 -11.44 11.48
CA ASP A 294 -23.90 -11.12 12.11
C ASP A 294 -23.73 -10.68 13.58
N GLU A 295 -22.66 -11.14 14.25
CA GLU A 295 -22.30 -10.74 15.60
C GLU A 295 -21.63 -9.35 15.66
N GLY A 296 -21.08 -8.85 14.57
CA GLY A 296 -20.33 -7.59 14.49
C GLY A 296 -18.83 -7.69 14.58
N ASN A 297 -18.29 -8.89 14.48
CA ASN A 297 -16.85 -9.06 14.39
C ASN A 297 -16.42 -8.82 12.95
N THR A 298 -15.28 -8.16 12.83
CA THR A 298 -14.66 -7.92 11.53
C THR A 298 -13.79 -9.10 11.15
N HIS A 299 -13.88 -9.50 9.89
CA HIS A 299 -13.08 -10.60 9.33
C HIS A 299 -12.36 -10.15 8.09
N GLU A 300 -11.33 -10.91 7.70
CA GLU A 300 -10.67 -10.75 6.41
C GLU A 300 -10.30 -12.09 5.78
N ARG A 301 -10.14 -12.06 4.46
CA ARG A 301 -9.65 -13.19 3.68
C ARG A 301 -8.88 -12.70 2.47
N VAL A 302 -7.74 -13.32 2.23
CA VAL A 302 -6.92 -13.11 1.05
C VAL A 302 -6.99 -14.35 0.16
N VAL A 303 -7.33 -14.16 -1.12
CA VAL A 303 -7.48 -15.26 -2.09
C VAL A 303 -6.66 -14.93 -3.33
N SER A 304 -5.79 -15.85 -3.76
CA SER A 304 -5.13 -15.73 -5.05
C SER A 304 -6.10 -16.14 -6.16
N VAL A 305 -6.32 -15.27 -7.15
CA VAL A 305 -7.36 -15.44 -8.18
C VAL A 305 -6.81 -15.57 -9.60
N ALA A 306 -5.54 -15.23 -9.81
CA ALA A 306 -4.81 -15.42 -11.07
C ALA A 306 -3.29 -15.43 -10.82
N GLY A 307 -2.55 -16.13 -11.68
CA GLY A 307 -1.10 -16.30 -11.54
C GLY A 307 -0.73 -17.25 -10.39
N GLY A 308 0.48 -17.10 -9.88
CA GLY A 308 1.08 -17.98 -8.88
C GLY A 308 1.53 -19.34 -9.47
N GLY A 309 2.28 -20.10 -8.66
CA GLY A 309 2.75 -21.44 -9.04
C GLY A 309 3.92 -21.46 -10.05
N GLN A 310 4.51 -20.30 -10.36
CA GLN A 310 5.71 -20.19 -11.19
C GLN A 310 6.95 -20.64 -10.41
N SER A 311 7.72 -21.59 -10.96
CA SER A 311 8.91 -22.12 -10.29
C SER A 311 10.15 -21.24 -10.50
N GLY A 312 10.81 -20.84 -9.42
CA GLY A 312 12.14 -20.22 -9.46
C GLY A 312 12.18 -18.70 -9.65
N ALA A 313 11.04 -18.02 -9.53
CA ALA A 313 10.99 -16.56 -9.45
C ALA A 313 11.82 -16.06 -8.25
N GLY A 314 12.77 -15.18 -8.50
CA GLY A 314 13.72 -14.73 -7.48
C GLY A 314 14.77 -13.79 -8.06
N VAL A 315 15.92 -13.70 -7.37
CA VAL A 315 17.06 -12.91 -7.82
C VAL A 315 18.34 -13.74 -7.78
N ASP A 316 19.22 -13.49 -8.73
CA ASP A 316 20.59 -13.99 -8.69
C ASP A 316 21.37 -13.26 -7.59
N PRO A 317 21.97 -13.97 -6.62
CA PRO A 317 22.58 -13.35 -5.44
C PRO A 317 23.85 -12.54 -5.74
N GLN A 318 24.45 -12.67 -6.92
CA GLN A 318 25.67 -11.96 -7.30
C GLN A 318 25.39 -10.73 -8.17
N SER A 319 24.38 -10.79 -9.02
CA SER A 319 24.08 -9.76 -10.01
C SER A 319 22.77 -9.01 -9.75
N CYS A 320 21.93 -9.50 -8.84
CA CYS A 320 20.56 -9.03 -8.63
C CYS A 320 19.66 -9.14 -9.88
N ALA A 321 20.08 -9.91 -10.89
CA ALA A 321 19.25 -10.17 -12.05
C ALA A 321 18.03 -11.03 -11.67
N PRO A 322 16.83 -10.75 -12.18
CA PRO A 322 15.67 -11.58 -11.91
C PRO A 322 15.86 -12.99 -12.47
N THR A 323 15.42 -13.99 -11.72
CA THR A 323 15.40 -15.40 -12.13
C THR A 323 13.98 -15.91 -12.26
N GLY A 324 13.82 -17.06 -12.91
CA GLY A 324 12.51 -17.70 -13.10
C GLY A 324 11.64 -16.99 -14.12
N SER A 325 10.34 -17.23 -14.03
CA SER A 325 9.34 -16.71 -14.96
C SER A 325 8.17 -16.10 -14.20
N GLY A 326 7.37 -15.28 -14.89
CA GLY A 326 6.13 -14.72 -14.37
C GLY A 326 5.14 -14.48 -15.51
N HIS A 327 4.27 -13.49 -15.33
CA HIS A 327 3.25 -13.11 -16.30
C HIS A 327 3.40 -11.66 -16.73
N ALA A 328 3.42 -11.40 -18.05
CA ALA A 328 3.35 -10.03 -18.56
C ALA A 328 1.97 -9.37 -18.30
N SER A 329 0.93 -10.20 -18.23
CA SER A 329 -0.43 -9.78 -17.92
C SER A 329 -1.21 -10.90 -17.25
N LEU A 330 -2.13 -10.55 -16.35
CA LEU A 330 -3.07 -11.45 -15.71
C LEU A 330 -4.48 -10.86 -15.87
N CYS A 331 -5.45 -11.68 -16.27
CA CYS A 331 -6.86 -11.29 -16.31
C CYS A 331 -7.73 -12.44 -15.82
N THR A 332 -8.74 -12.13 -15.00
CA THR A 332 -9.69 -13.10 -14.51
C THR A 332 -11.05 -12.46 -14.24
N VAL A 333 -12.11 -13.24 -14.42
CA VAL A 333 -13.45 -12.96 -13.89
C VAL A 333 -13.72 -13.93 -12.75
N TRP A 334 -13.57 -13.46 -11.53
CA TRP A 334 -13.66 -14.26 -10.31
C TRP A 334 -14.99 -14.02 -9.58
N ARG A 335 -15.50 -15.03 -8.88
CA ARG A 335 -16.63 -14.90 -7.95
C ARG A 335 -16.21 -15.40 -6.58
N ASP A 336 -16.61 -14.70 -5.53
CA ASP A 336 -16.36 -15.12 -4.16
C ASP A 336 -17.23 -16.34 -3.81
N PRO A 337 -16.64 -17.53 -3.57
CA PRO A 337 -17.40 -18.73 -3.20
C PRO A 337 -17.96 -18.67 -1.77
N GLN A 338 -17.49 -17.74 -0.94
CA GLN A 338 -17.99 -17.48 0.41
C GLN A 338 -18.76 -16.15 0.48
N TYR A 339 -19.32 -15.72 -0.64
CA TYR A 339 -20.16 -14.55 -0.67
C TYR A 339 -21.45 -14.78 0.14
N ASP A 340 -21.79 -13.79 0.96
CA ASP A 340 -23.06 -13.71 1.65
C ASP A 340 -23.69 -12.35 1.37
N PRO A 341 -24.90 -12.29 0.75
CA PRO A 341 -25.58 -11.03 0.46
C PRO A 341 -26.04 -10.25 1.70
N ALA A 342 -26.07 -10.88 2.89
CA ALA A 342 -26.43 -10.22 4.14
C ALA A 342 -25.27 -9.44 4.76
N GLN A 343 -24.03 -9.75 4.38
CA GLN A 343 -22.84 -9.15 4.96
C GLN A 343 -22.46 -7.84 4.27
N ALA A 344 -22.19 -6.80 5.07
CA ALA A 344 -21.45 -5.64 4.59
C ALA A 344 -19.99 -6.04 4.36
N ALA A 345 -19.46 -5.73 3.17
CA ALA A 345 -18.13 -6.14 2.79
C ALA A 345 -17.44 -5.11 1.89
N PHE A 346 -16.13 -5.18 1.82
CA PHE A 346 -15.33 -4.54 0.78
C PHE A 346 -14.38 -5.54 0.15
N TYR A 347 -14.03 -5.28 -1.10
CA TYR A 347 -13.06 -6.07 -1.86
C TYR A 347 -12.05 -5.12 -2.48
N TYR A 348 -10.76 -5.43 -2.37
CA TYR A 348 -9.73 -4.78 -3.20
C TYR A 348 -8.74 -5.81 -3.71
N VAL A 349 -7.95 -5.42 -4.70
CA VAL A 349 -6.96 -6.28 -5.34
C VAL A 349 -5.56 -5.88 -4.88
N ARG A 350 -4.73 -6.88 -4.57
CA ARG A 350 -3.27 -6.75 -4.48
C ARG A 350 -2.63 -7.48 -5.66
N VAL A 351 -1.86 -6.79 -6.47
CA VAL A 351 -1.04 -7.37 -7.55
C VAL A 351 0.39 -7.49 -7.04
N LEU A 352 1.01 -8.66 -7.17
CA LEU A 352 2.40 -8.90 -6.77
C LEU A 352 3.25 -9.11 -8.02
N GLU A 353 4.42 -8.48 -8.06
CA GLU A 353 5.46 -8.72 -9.06
C GLU A 353 6.39 -9.86 -8.64
N ASN A 354 7.22 -10.33 -9.54
CA ASN A 354 8.33 -11.20 -9.17
C ASN A 354 9.33 -10.46 -8.25
N PRO A 355 10.05 -11.17 -7.37
CA PRO A 355 11.01 -10.53 -6.48
C PRO A 355 12.13 -9.79 -7.22
N SER A 356 12.62 -8.71 -6.61
CA SER A 356 13.83 -7.99 -7.03
C SER A 356 14.71 -7.63 -5.84
N CYS A 357 15.94 -7.20 -6.10
CA CYS A 357 16.78 -6.66 -5.04
C CYS A 357 16.26 -5.28 -4.62
N ARG A 358 16.15 -5.08 -3.31
CA ARG A 358 15.85 -3.78 -2.71
C ARG A 358 16.94 -2.76 -3.02
N TRP A 359 16.64 -1.46 -3.03
CA TRP A 359 17.61 -0.39 -3.27
C TRP A 359 18.84 -0.53 -2.38
N SER A 360 18.64 -0.92 -1.11
CA SER A 360 19.71 -1.05 -0.13
C SER A 360 20.67 -2.13 -0.57
N THR A 361 20.17 -3.24 -1.10
CA THR A 361 20.99 -4.32 -1.64
C THR A 361 21.79 -3.87 -2.85
N LEU A 362 21.15 -3.14 -3.77
CA LEU A 362 21.80 -2.61 -4.96
C LEU A 362 22.91 -1.60 -4.60
N GLN A 363 22.66 -0.70 -3.64
CA GLN A 363 23.65 0.28 -3.19
C GLN A 363 24.79 -0.37 -2.41
N CYS A 364 24.50 -1.34 -1.54
CA CYS A 364 25.52 -2.11 -0.82
C CYS A 364 26.42 -2.86 -1.80
N GLN A 365 25.85 -3.58 -2.79
CA GLN A 365 26.64 -4.28 -3.81
C GLN A 365 27.49 -3.32 -4.63
N ALA A 366 26.95 -2.16 -5.02
CA ALA A 366 27.71 -1.12 -5.72
C ALA A 366 28.89 -0.57 -4.89
N ALA A 367 28.80 -0.65 -3.56
CA ALA A 367 29.87 -0.30 -2.64
C ALA A 367 30.85 -1.46 -2.34
N GLY A 368 30.65 -2.64 -2.94
CA GLY A 368 31.47 -3.83 -2.72
C GLY A 368 31.11 -4.65 -1.48
N VAL A 369 29.88 -4.49 -0.96
CA VAL A 369 29.35 -5.25 0.18
C VAL A 369 28.08 -5.95 -0.28
N ASN A 370 28.09 -7.27 -0.45
CA ASN A 370 26.95 -8.03 -0.95
C ASN A 370 26.10 -8.60 0.20
N PRO A 371 24.87 -8.09 0.44
CA PRO A 371 23.96 -8.61 1.48
C PRO A 371 23.57 -10.08 1.31
N LEU A 372 23.71 -10.61 0.10
CA LEU A 372 23.35 -11.99 -0.25
C LEU A 372 24.55 -12.95 -0.18
N ALA A 373 25.73 -12.48 0.23
CA ALA A 373 26.93 -13.30 0.36
C ALA A 373 27.18 -13.72 1.82
N ASP A 374 27.65 -14.96 2.01
CA ASP A 374 27.99 -15.52 3.32
C ASP A 374 29.06 -14.71 4.07
N ASP A 375 29.98 -14.08 3.33
CA ASP A 375 31.06 -13.27 3.86
C ASP A 375 30.72 -11.77 3.93
N CYS A 376 29.44 -11.37 3.80
CA CYS A 376 28.99 -9.97 3.90
C CYS A 376 29.63 -9.23 5.09
N PRO A 377 29.63 -9.76 6.34
CA PRO A 377 30.22 -9.04 7.47
C PRO A 377 31.71 -8.71 7.28
N ALA A 378 32.48 -9.59 6.63
CA ALA A 378 33.88 -9.34 6.33
C ALA A 378 34.04 -8.26 5.25
N GLN A 379 33.18 -8.26 4.23
CA GLN A 379 33.14 -7.22 3.20
C GLN A 379 32.80 -5.84 3.80
N ALA A 380 31.77 -5.78 4.65
CA ALA A 380 31.38 -4.55 5.35
C ALA A 380 32.51 -4.01 6.24
N ALA A 381 33.18 -4.89 7.00
CA ALA A 381 34.32 -4.51 7.84
C ALA A 381 35.48 -3.93 7.01
N ALA A 382 35.84 -4.59 5.91
CA ALA A 382 36.88 -4.12 5.00
C ALA A 382 36.52 -2.77 4.36
N ARG A 383 35.26 -2.61 3.95
CA ARG A 383 34.78 -1.36 3.34
C ARG A 383 34.72 -0.20 4.34
N ASN A 384 34.25 -0.45 5.56
CA ASN A 384 34.25 0.53 6.64
C ASN A 384 35.68 1.00 6.98
N ALA A 385 36.67 0.09 7.00
CA ALA A 385 38.07 0.47 7.19
C ALA A 385 38.58 1.41 6.09
N GLN A 386 38.29 1.12 4.82
CA GLN A 386 38.64 2.00 3.70
C GLN A 386 37.98 3.39 3.80
N MET A 387 36.72 3.46 4.26
CA MET A 387 36.02 4.72 4.46
C MET A 387 36.61 5.53 5.62
N ALA A 388 37.03 4.86 6.70
CA ALA A 388 37.72 5.51 7.82
C ALA A 388 39.04 6.15 7.39
N ASP A 389 39.82 5.48 6.54
CA ASP A 389 41.04 6.04 5.94
C ASP A 389 40.76 7.29 5.08
N ALA A 390 39.56 7.39 4.50
CA ALA A 390 39.08 8.55 3.74
C ALA A 390 38.42 9.64 4.63
N GLY A 391 38.46 9.49 5.96
CA GLY A 391 37.93 10.46 6.91
C GLY A 391 36.42 10.38 7.16
N VAL A 392 35.75 9.31 6.72
CA VAL A 392 34.36 9.04 7.06
C VAL A 392 34.28 8.51 8.49
N ILE A 393 33.38 9.10 9.28
CA ILE A 393 33.19 8.72 10.68
C ILE A 393 31.98 7.79 10.80
N GLY A 394 32.12 6.74 11.60
CA GLY A 394 31.04 5.84 11.98
C GLY A 394 31.02 4.55 11.19
N ASP A 395 30.01 3.75 11.49
CA ASP A 395 29.72 2.50 10.78
C ASP A 395 28.75 2.80 9.65
N VAL A 396 29.16 2.55 8.41
CA VAL A 396 28.36 2.88 7.23
C VAL A 396 27.68 1.63 6.67
N TYR A 397 28.44 0.53 6.54
CA TYR A 397 28.00 -0.63 5.77
C TYR A 397 27.58 -1.83 6.62
N SER A 398 27.62 -1.80 7.96
CA SER A 398 27.14 -2.95 8.74
C SER A 398 25.65 -3.23 8.55
N ASN A 399 24.83 -2.20 8.27
CA ASN A 399 23.41 -2.39 7.94
C ASN A 399 23.22 -3.22 6.67
N CYS A 400 24.19 -3.24 5.74
CA CYS A 400 24.12 -4.10 4.56
C CYS A 400 24.09 -5.59 4.91
N CYS A 401 24.57 -5.97 6.09
CA CYS A 401 24.73 -7.37 6.50
C CYS A 401 23.81 -7.74 7.67
N LEU A 402 22.68 -7.04 7.82
CA LEU A 402 21.63 -7.47 8.75
C LEU A 402 21.14 -8.85 8.36
N ASP A 403 21.00 -9.74 9.35
CA ASP A 403 20.43 -11.06 9.15
C ASP A 403 18.91 -10.93 8.97
N PRO A 404 18.35 -11.24 7.79
CA PRO A 404 16.92 -11.24 7.61
C PRO A 404 16.25 -12.18 8.61
N GLY A 405 16.83 -13.34 8.96
CA GLY A 405 16.25 -14.22 9.96
C GLY A 405 16.02 -13.59 11.34
N ALA A 406 16.71 -12.49 11.66
CA ALA A 406 16.66 -11.80 12.95
C ALA A 406 15.98 -10.42 12.91
N GLU A 407 15.53 -9.95 11.76
CA GLU A 407 14.85 -8.67 11.59
C GLU A 407 13.36 -8.88 11.29
N PRO A 408 12.38 -8.22 11.94
CA PRO A 408 10.97 -8.51 11.67
C PRO A 408 10.46 -7.99 10.32
N PHE A 409 11.08 -6.95 9.76
CA PHE A 409 10.55 -6.23 8.59
C PHE A 409 11.58 -5.96 7.48
N TYR A 410 12.81 -6.44 7.64
CA TYR A 410 13.87 -6.26 6.64
C TYR A 410 14.06 -7.50 5.78
N SER A 411 14.26 -7.31 4.48
CA SER A 411 14.73 -8.33 3.55
C SER A 411 15.64 -7.67 2.50
N PRO A 412 16.71 -8.35 2.04
CA PRO A 412 17.57 -7.85 0.96
C PRO A 412 16.85 -7.90 -0.40
N VAL A 413 15.74 -8.62 -0.48
CA VAL A 413 14.87 -8.69 -1.65
C VAL A 413 13.50 -8.13 -1.32
N ILE A 414 12.83 -7.58 -2.33
CA ILE A 414 11.51 -6.99 -2.21
C ILE A 414 10.58 -7.55 -3.28
N GLN A 415 9.29 -7.65 -2.94
CA GLN A 415 8.24 -7.99 -3.88
C GLN A 415 7.32 -6.79 -4.05
N GLU A 416 7.57 -6.04 -5.12
CA GLU A 416 6.80 -4.85 -5.50
C GLU A 416 5.34 -5.23 -5.81
N ARG A 417 4.44 -4.26 -5.58
CA ARG A 417 3.01 -4.52 -5.57
C ARG A 417 2.16 -3.28 -5.82
N ALA A 418 0.90 -3.53 -6.15
CA ALA A 418 -0.12 -2.50 -6.32
C ALA A 418 -1.42 -2.87 -5.63
N TRP A 419 -2.18 -1.86 -5.19
CA TRP A 419 -3.44 -2.00 -4.46
C TRP A 419 -4.54 -1.14 -5.05
N THR A 420 -5.61 -1.77 -5.55
CA THR A 420 -6.77 -1.02 -6.06
C THR A 420 -7.58 -0.42 -4.93
N SER A 421 -8.25 0.71 -5.15
CA SER A 421 -9.28 1.17 -4.22
C SER A 421 -10.34 0.08 -3.97
N PRO A 422 -10.92 0.00 -2.76
CA PRO A 422 -11.96 -0.99 -2.47
C PRO A 422 -13.24 -0.75 -3.27
N ILE A 423 -13.87 -1.84 -3.70
CA ILE A 423 -15.28 -1.86 -4.09
C ILE A 423 -16.09 -2.27 -2.86
N TRP A 424 -17.10 -1.47 -2.53
CA TRP A 424 -17.97 -1.70 -1.37
C TRP A 424 -19.21 -2.50 -1.79
N ILE A 425 -19.52 -3.56 -1.04
CA ILE A 425 -20.77 -4.30 -1.17
C ILE A 425 -21.65 -3.98 0.03
N ASN A 426 -22.76 -3.32 -0.26
CA ASN A 426 -23.72 -2.92 0.76
C ASN A 426 -24.91 -3.87 0.75
N PRO A 427 -25.24 -4.54 1.88
CA PRO A 427 -26.42 -5.38 1.95
C PRO A 427 -27.63 -4.51 1.62
N THR A 428 -28.47 -5.01 0.71
CA THR A 428 -29.72 -4.31 0.41
C THR A 428 -30.50 -4.26 1.72
N THR A 429 -30.92 -3.07 2.15
CA THR A 429 -31.78 -2.86 3.32
C THR A 429 -33.17 -3.44 3.04
N ALA A 430 -33.27 -4.76 2.92
CA ALA A 430 -34.52 -5.48 2.99
C ALA A 430 -34.92 -5.53 4.47
N GLN A 431 -35.73 -4.54 4.87
CA GLN A 431 -36.63 -4.60 6.03
C GLN A 431 -35.96 -4.87 7.38
N ARG A 432 -35.30 -3.85 7.96
CA ARG A 432 -35.37 -3.71 9.43
C ARG A 432 -36.74 -3.10 9.74
N PRO A 433 -37.64 -3.79 10.46
CA PRO A 433 -38.79 -3.10 11.04
C PRO A 433 -38.21 -2.02 11.95
N LEU A 434 -38.69 -0.79 11.77
CA LEU A 434 -38.57 0.22 12.80
C LEU A 434 -39.35 -0.32 14.00
N GLU A 435 -38.66 -0.75 15.06
CA GLU A 435 -39.25 -0.89 16.40
C GLU A 435 -39.13 0.44 17.15
#